data_AF-A0A9X4IGH1-F1
#
_entry.id   AF-A0A9X4IGH1-F1
#
_cell.length_a   1.000
_cell.length_b   1.000
_cell.length_c   1.000
_cell.angle_alpha   90.00
_cell.angle_beta   90.00
_cell.angle_gamma   90.00
#
_symmetry.space_group_name_H-M   'P 1'
#
loop_
_entity.id
_entity.type
_entity.pdbx_description
1 polymer ?
#
loop_
_entity_poly.entity_id
_entity_poly.type
_entity_poly.pdbx_seq_one_letter_code
_entity_poly.pdbx_strand_id
1 'polypeptide(L)'
;MAVRRSDICYTCRHWLGGGVRERGPKGQCRRYPPVVTDRAPAGVFPTTMSTDWCGEWLRNAGVKPESDPGPDVDDALVDDRPLAAVRAEARQQAEKARQAPAPQKGEGNIYDDL
;
A
#
# COMPACT_ATOMS: atom_id res chain seq x y z
N MET A 1 19.70 -14.88 -14.33
CA MET A 1 18.73 -14.44 -13.30
C MET A 1 17.75 -13.49 -13.97
N ALA A 2 16.46 -13.81 -13.99
CA ALA A 2 15.45 -12.97 -14.64
C ALA A 2 15.13 -11.76 -13.76
N VAL A 3 15.34 -10.55 -14.27
CA VAL A 3 14.95 -9.30 -13.61
C VAL A 3 13.43 -9.26 -13.56
N ARG A 4 12.83 -9.22 -12.36
CA ARG A 4 11.38 -9.02 -12.25
C ARG A 4 11.09 -7.54 -12.48
N ARG A 5 9.96 -7.22 -13.12
CA ARG A 5 9.53 -5.82 -13.34
C ARG A 5 9.42 -4.98 -12.05
N SER A 6 9.39 -5.63 -10.88
CA SER A 6 9.32 -4.98 -9.57
C SER A 6 10.67 -4.87 -8.84
N ASP A 7 11.76 -5.36 -9.42
CA ASP A 7 13.10 -5.26 -8.84
C ASP A 7 13.73 -3.96 -9.35
N ILE A 8 13.50 -2.86 -8.64
CA ILE A 8 14.06 -1.53 -8.97
C ILE A 8 14.49 -0.82 -7.68
N CYS A 9 15.30 0.24 -7.80
CA CYS A 9 15.78 1.04 -6.69
C CYS A 9 14.62 1.53 -5.81
N TYR A 10 13.50 1.95 -6.38
CA TYR A 10 12.31 2.38 -5.64
C TYR A 10 11.82 1.36 -4.59
N THR A 11 11.95 0.07 -4.90
CA THR A 11 11.51 -1.04 -4.04
C THR A 11 12.67 -1.72 -3.31
N CYS A 12 13.89 -1.21 -3.49
CA CYS A 12 15.11 -1.75 -2.90
C CYS A 12 15.28 -1.28 -1.46
N ARG A 13 15.67 -2.20 -0.57
CA ARG A 13 15.96 -1.91 0.84
C ARG A 13 17.07 -0.89 1.05
N HIS A 14 18.00 -0.80 0.10
CA HIS A 14 19.16 0.09 0.20
C HIS A 14 18.92 1.50 -0.34
N TRP A 15 17.76 1.76 -0.95
CA TRP A 15 17.50 3.04 -1.60
C TRP A 15 16.70 3.96 -0.70
N LEU A 16 17.15 5.20 -0.60
CA LEU A 16 16.45 6.28 0.10
C LEU A 16 15.98 7.30 -0.94
N GLY A 17 14.67 7.45 -1.06
CA GLY A 17 14.08 8.46 -1.95
C GLY A 17 14.51 9.86 -1.54
N GLY A 18 14.82 10.70 -2.53
CA GLY A 18 14.93 12.14 -2.30
C GLY A 18 13.60 12.63 -1.75
N GLY A 19 13.59 13.19 -0.54
CA GLY A 19 12.36 13.60 0.13
C GLY A 19 11.58 14.65 -0.67
N VAL A 20 10.44 15.11 -0.13
CA VAL A 20 9.49 16.03 -0.81
C VAL A 20 10.15 17.28 -1.43
N ARG A 21 11.32 17.69 -0.93
CA ARG A 21 12.10 18.84 -1.41
C ARG A 21 12.92 18.54 -2.66
N GLU A 22 13.39 17.31 -2.83
CA GLU A 22 14.10 16.83 -4.01
C GLU A 22 13.06 16.30 -5.00
N ARG A 23 12.32 17.23 -5.62
CA ARG A 23 11.20 16.95 -6.52
C ARG A 23 11.65 16.23 -7.81
N GLY A 24 12.05 14.96 -7.72
CA GLY A 24 12.50 14.14 -8.86
C GLY A 24 12.72 12.67 -8.51
N PRO A 25 12.88 11.79 -9.51
CA PRO A 25 13.00 10.33 -9.32
C PRO A 25 14.37 9.91 -8.76
N LYS A 26 15.14 10.83 -8.19
CA LYS A 26 16.50 10.60 -7.70
C LYS A 26 16.46 10.24 -6.22
N GLY A 27 17.39 9.41 -5.80
CA GLY A 27 17.59 9.05 -4.41
C GLY A 27 19.00 8.56 -4.17
N GLN A 28 19.32 8.25 -2.91
CA GLN A 28 20.64 7.78 -2.52
C GLN A 28 20.64 6.26 -2.37
N CYS A 29 21.66 5.60 -2.91
CA CYS A 29 21.87 4.17 -2.75
C CYS A 29 22.89 3.88 -1.64
N ARG A 30 22.46 3.24 -0.55
CA ARG A 30 23.29 2.89 0.62
C ARG A 30 24.00 1.56 0.51
N ARG A 31 23.94 0.89 -0.64
CA ARG A 31 24.64 -0.38 -0.89
C ARG A 31 26.15 -0.19 -1.02
N TYR A 32 26.61 0.97 -1.48
CA TYR A 32 28.02 1.33 -1.55
C TYR A 32 28.37 2.32 -0.43
N PRO A 33 29.62 2.29 0.08
CA PRO A 33 30.08 3.31 1.02
C PRO A 33 29.99 4.71 0.38
N PRO A 34 29.80 5.75 1.21
CA PRO A 34 29.80 7.11 0.72
C PRO A 34 31.19 7.47 0.17
N VAL A 35 31.21 8.19 -0.94
CA VAL A 35 32.46 8.69 -1.54
C VAL A 35 32.88 9.93 -0.78
N VAL A 36 34.05 9.87 -0.16
CA VAL A 36 34.67 11.01 0.55
C VAL A 36 35.54 11.77 -0.43
N THR A 37 35.36 13.09 -0.48
CA THR A 37 36.18 14.00 -1.28
C THR A 37 36.54 15.22 -0.43
N ASP A 38 37.55 15.99 -0.81
CA ASP A 38 37.90 17.23 -0.10
C ASP A 38 36.72 18.21 -0.01
N ARG A 39 35.80 18.18 -0.99
CA ARG A 39 34.58 19.00 -1.01
C ARG A 39 33.44 18.43 -0.16
N ALA A 40 33.51 17.16 0.20
CA ALA A 40 32.51 16.47 0.99
C ALA A 40 33.19 15.53 2.01
N PRO A 41 33.74 16.06 3.11
CA PRO A 41 34.49 15.30 4.09
C PRO A 41 33.62 14.31 4.87
N ALA A 42 32.30 14.56 4.96
CA ALA A 42 31.34 13.63 5.54
C ALA A 42 31.00 12.44 4.62
N GLY A 43 31.42 12.50 3.35
CA GLY A 43 31.08 11.54 2.32
C GLY A 43 29.67 11.72 1.76
N VAL A 44 29.48 11.35 0.50
CA VAL A 44 28.18 11.40 -0.18
C VAL A 44 27.87 10.03 -0.78
N PHE A 45 26.67 9.51 -0.49
CA PHE A 45 26.21 8.27 -1.11
C PHE A 45 25.93 8.47 -2.60
N PRO A 46 26.16 7.45 -3.45
CA PRO A 46 25.82 7.52 -4.87
C PRO A 46 24.35 7.85 -5.10
N THR A 47 24.09 8.80 -5.99
CA THR A 47 22.74 9.14 -6.43
C THR A 47 22.32 8.22 -7.58
N THR A 48 21.17 7.58 -7.46
CA THR A 48 20.58 6.70 -8.49
C THR A 48 19.13 7.10 -8.80
N MET A 49 18.61 6.66 -9.93
CA MET A 49 17.20 6.82 -10.28
C MET A 49 16.36 5.73 -9.60
N SER A 50 15.10 6.04 -9.33
CA SER A 50 14.13 5.11 -8.74
C SER A 50 13.88 3.88 -9.62
N THR A 51 14.08 4.01 -10.93
CA THR A 51 13.94 2.96 -11.95
C THR A 51 15.20 2.12 -12.16
N ASP A 52 16.33 2.49 -11.55
CA ASP A 52 17.57 1.74 -11.72
C ASP A 52 17.49 0.36 -11.05
N TRP A 53 18.33 -0.57 -11.50
CA TRP A 53 18.46 -1.90 -10.90
C TRP A 53 19.93 -2.31 -10.82
N CYS A 54 20.27 -3.12 -9.81
CA CYS A 54 21.57 -3.79 -9.73
C CYS A 54 21.41 -5.20 -9.15
N GLY A 55 22.40 -6.06 -9.37
CA GLY A 55 22.36 -7.46 -8.93
C GLY A 55 22.34 -7.70 -7.42
N GLU A 56 22.53 -6.67 -6.61
CA GLU A 56 22.43 -6.71 -5.14
C GLU A 56 21.08 -6.17 -4.63
N TRP A 57 20.08 -6.09 -5.50
CA TRP A 57 18.75 -5.68 -5.10
C TRP A 57 18.19 -6.61 -4.02
N LEU A 58 17.70 -6.02 -2.93
CA LEU A 58 16.99 -6.71 -1.87
C LEU A 58 15.63 -6.06 -1.67
N ARG A 59 14.58 -6.88 -1.54
CA ARG A 59 13.21 -6.40 -1.30
C ARG A 59 13.14 -5.62 0.00
N ASN A 60 12.59 -4.40 -0.06
CA ASN A 60 12.27 -3.66 1.15
C ASN A 60 11.14 -4.39 1.91
N ALA A 61 11.47 -5.04 3.02
CA ALA A 61 10.57 -5.96 3.73
C ALA A 61 9.60 -5.27 4.71
N GLY A 62 9.54 -3.94 4.78
CA GLY A 62 8.83 -3.28 5.88
C GLY A 62 8.49 -1.81 5.77
N VAL A 63 8.39 -1.24 4.56
CA VAL A 63 7.82 0.11 4.40
C VAL A 63 6.67 0.00 3.42
N LYS A 64 5.44 -0.06 3.93
CA LYS A 64 4.26 0.33 3.13
C LYS A 64 4.57 1.74 2.61
N PRO A 65 4.52 2.01 1.29
CA PRO A 65 4.63 3.38 0.81
C PRO A 65 3.55 4.20 1.52
N GLU A 66 3.99 5.18 2.29
CA GLU A 66 3.15 6.11 3.04
C GLU A 66 2.48 7.08 2.06
N SER A 67 1.60 6.54 1.22
CA SER A 67 0.75 7.29 0.29
C SER A 67 -0.45 6.43 -0.10
N ASP A 68 -1.30 6.15 0.88
CA ASP A 68 -2.72 5.94 0.63
C ASP A 68 -3.45 6.42 1.90
N PRO A 69 -4.18 7.55 1.88
CA PRO A 69 -5.15 7.83 2.92
C PRO A 69 -6.33 6.86 2.71
N GLY A 70 -6.09 5.59 3.05
CA GLY A 70 -7.18 4.66 3.31
C GLY A 70 -7.99 5.21 4.48
N PRO A 71 -9.32 5.03 4.48
CA PRO A 71 -10.19 5.60 5.49
C PRO A 71 -9.69 5.19 6.87
N ASP A 72 -9.64 6.16 7.79
CA ASP A 72 -9.41 5.96 9.22
C ASP A 72 -10.09 4.66 9.66
N VAL A 73 -9.28 3.62 9.87
CA VAL A 73 -9.71 2.48 10.67
C VAL A 73 -9.38 2.86 12.10
N ASP A 74 -10.23 3.70 12.66
CA ASP A 74 -10.41 3.77 14.11
C ASP A 74 -10.46 2.33 14.62
N ASP A 75 -9.57 1.99 15.54
CA ASP A 75 -9.51 0.75 16.33
C ASP A 75 -10.48 -0.35 15.84
N ALA A 76 -10.11 -1.02 14.75
CA ALA A 76 -10.80 -2.23 14.35
C ALA A 76 -10.48 -3.29 15.41
N LEU A 77 -11.33 -3.34 16.44
CA LEU A 77 -11.42 -4.39 17.44
C LEU A 77 -11.25 -5.72 16.69
N VAL A 78 -10.08 -6.33 16.83
CA VAL A 78 -9.81 -7.63 16.22
C VAL A 78 -10.80 -8.58 16.86
N ASP A 79 -11.75 -9.04 16.06
CA ASP A 79 -12.77 -9.96 16.52
C ASP A 79 -12.09 -11.29 16.84
N ASP A 80 -11.80 -11.54 18.12
CA ASP A 80 -11.15 -12.75 18.64
C ASP A 80 -12.01 -14.02 18.48
N ARG A 81 -13.19 -13.93 17.84
CA ARG A 81 -14.00 -15.12 17.57
C ARG A 81 -13.27 -16.05 16.60
N PRO A 82 -13.34 -17.37 16.82
CA PRO A 82 -12.68 -18.35 15.97
C PRO A 82 -13.18 -18.20 14.52
N LEU A 83 -12.25 -18.25 13.56
CA LEU A 83 -12.53 -18.10 12.12
C LEU A 83 -13.65 -19.04 11.63
N ALA A 84 -13.86 -20.17 12.29
CA ALA A 84 -14.95 -21.10 12.02
C ALA A 84 -16.34 -20.48 12.27
N ALA A 85 -16.51 -19.70 13.35
CA ALA A 85 -17.75 -19.02 13.70
C ALA A 85 -18.08 -17.92 12.69
N VAL A 86 -17.09 -17.09 12.34
CA VAL A 86 -17.23 -16.02 11.32
C VAL A 86 -17.69 -16.60 9.96
N ARG A 87 -17.10 -17.74 9.56
CA ARG A 87 -17.49 -18.43 8.32
C ARG A 87 -18.90 -19.03 8.38
N ALA A 88 -19.35 -19.49 9.55
CA ALA A 88 -20.70 -20.01 9.73
C ALA A 88 -21.76 -18.90 9.64
N GLU A 89 -21.51 -17.75 10.28
CA GLU A 89 -22.42 -16.59 10.23
C GLU A 89 -22.53 -16.02 8.81
N ALA A 90 -21.41 -15.91 8.09
CA ALA A 90 -21.42 -15.45 6.69
C ALA A 90 -22.27 -16.36 5.79
N ARG A 91 -22.24 -17.68 6.01
CA ARG A 91 -23.10 -18.64 5.29
C ARG A 91 -24.57 -18.44 5.62
N GLN A 92 -24.90 -18.27 6.89
CA GLN A 92 -26.28 -18.02 7.34
C GLN A 92 -26.83 -16.70 6.78
N GLN A 93 -26.02 -15.64 6.76
CA GLN A 93 -26.41 -14.36 6.16
C GLN A 93 -26.63 -14.47 4.65
N ALA A 94 -25.76 -15.19 3.93
CA ALA A 94 -25.94 -15.43 2.51
C ALA A 94 -27.22 -16.22 2.21
N GLU A 95 -27.56 -17.18 3.06
CA GLU A 95 -28.79 -17.96 2.95
C GLU A 95 -30.03 -17.13 3.28
N LYS A 96 -29.98 -16.31 4.32
CA LYS A 96 -31.04 -15.36 4.66
C LYS A 96 -31.27 -14.32 3.56
N ALA A 97 -30.20 -13.82 2.94
CA ALA A 97 -30.29 -12.90 1.81
C ALA A 97 -30.92 -13.57 0.58
N ARG A 98 -30.68 -14.88 0.36
CA ARG A 98 -31.33 -15.66 -0.69
C ARG A 98 -32.82 -15.89 -0.43
N GLN A 99 -33.23 -15.89 0.84
CA GLN A 99 -34.63 -16.09 1.26
C GLN A 99 -35.39 -14.76 1.45
N ALA A 100 -34.73 -13.62 1.33
CA ALA A 100 -35.38 -12.32 1.48
C ALA A 100 -36.29 -12.03 0.28
N PRO A 101 -37.59 -11.71 0.49
CA PRO A 101 -38.46 -11.29 -0.60
C PRO A 101 -37.99 -9.94 -1.17
N ALA A 102 -38.15 -9.76 -2.48
CA ALA A 102 -37.81 -8.52 -3.17
C ALA A 102 -38.50 -7.32 -2.50
N PRO A 103 -37.83 -6.16 -2.37
CA PRO A 103 -38.48 -4.96 -1.86
C PRO A 103 -39.66 -4.63 -2.77
N GLN A 104 -40.88 -4.61 -2.21
CA GLN A 104 -42.04 -4.12 -2.93
C GLN A 104 -41.78 -2.66 -3.29
N LYS A 105 -41.74 -2.35 -4.59
CA LYS A 105 -41.78 -0.96 -5.08
C LYS A 105 -43.06 -0.33 -4.54
N GLY A 106 -42.93 0.50 -3.51
CA GLY A 106 -44.03 1.35 -3.05
C GLY A 106 -44.36 2.34 -4.16
N GLU A 107 -45.46 2.10 -4.85
CA GLU A 107 -46.13 3.10 -5.68
C GLU A 107 -46.72 4.14 -4.73
N GLY A 108 -45.96 5.22 -4.49
CA GLY A 108 -46.47 6.40 -3.81
C GLY A 108 -47.46 7.11 -4.73
N ASN A 109 -48.74 7.05 -4.37
CA ASN A 109 -49.80 7.87 -4.95
C ASN A 109 -49.44 9.36 -4.83
N ILE A 110 -49.31 10.04 -5.97
CA ILE A 110 -48.88 11.44 -6.07
C ILE A 110 -50.05 12.42 -6.17
N TYR A 111 -51.29 11.99 -5.94
CA TYR A 111 -52.47 12.85 -6.03
C TYR A 111 -53.26 12.83 -4.72
N ASP A 112 -52.84 13.67 -3.78
CA ASP A 112 -53.63 14.16 -2.65
C ASP A 112 -53.24 15.63 -2.41
N ASP A 113 -53.41 16.45 -3.45
CA ASP A 113 -53.36 17.91 -3.39
C ASP A 113 -53.99 18.47 -4.68
N LEU A 114 -55.35 18.56 -4.68
CA LEU A 114 -56.17 19.49 -5.48
C LEU A 114 -57.68 19.31 -5.17
#